data_AF-A0A845TRH5-F1
#
_entry.id   AF-A0A845TRH5-F1
#
_cell.length_a   1.000
_cell.length_b   1.000
_cell.length_c   1.000
_cell.angle_alpha   90.00
_cell.angle_beta   90.00
_cell.angle_gamma   90.00
#
_symmetry.space_group_name_H-M   'P 1'
#
loop_
_entity.id
_entity.type
_entity.pdbx_description
1 polymer ?
#
loop_
_entity_poly.entity_id
_entity_poly.type
_entity_poly.pdbx_seq_one_letter_code
_entity_poly.pdbx_strand_id
1 'polypeptide(L)'
;MTKSNLARSNPGLAALADFANTRDDKQAVARFLRIHPGFVDEALKAGWPAMAQRKIVDPLNLASGAPLPDAPPPDRFAAIEQLPEDETFRLFRDLTRAAWSGSCKDLDLLLFTSFDESKGPAFSRADWQRGGLTYAPRNDFQAALYELLKSARFAKVCINPDCPARFFIAADPRARFCCKECATTFQRQAKLDWWNRVGKKKRAEKLKKKKPTRRGK
;
A
#
# COMPACT_ATOMS: atom_id res chain seq x y z
N MET A 1 21.99 3.77 15.53
CA MET A 1 20.58 4.12 15.21
C MET A 1 19.71 2.88 15.36
N THR A 2 18.83 2.88 16.36
CA THR A 2 17.87 1.78 16.62
C THR A 2 16.75 1.79 15.58
N LYS A 3 16.44 0.61 15.04
CA LYS A 3 15.71 0.39 13.77
C LYS A 3 14.21 0.73 13.79
N SER A 4 13.66 1.21 14.91
CA SER A 4 12.25 1.59 15.09
C SER A 4 11.94 3.07 14.80
N ASN A 5 12.94 3.88 14.42
CA ASN A 5 12.76 5.32 14.22
C ASN A 5 12.29 5.76 12.83
N LEU A 6 12.34 4.91 11.80
CA LEU A 6 12.06 5.36 10.41
C LEU A 6 10.65 5.96 10.23
N ALA A 7 9.64 5.29 10.79
CA ALA A 7 8.25 5.79 10.72
C ALA A 7 8.01 7.01 11.62
N ARG A 8 8.74 7.12 12.75
CA ARG A 8 8.68 8.31 13.61
C ARG A 8 9.41 9.51 12.99
N SER A 9 10.38 9.26 12.13
CA SER A 9 11.17 10.32 11.49
C SER A 9 10.53 10.90 10.23
N ASN A 10 9.49 10.26 9.67
CA ASN A 10 8.84 10.75 8.45
C ASN A 10 7.32 10.86 8.65
N PRO A 11 6.79 12.06 8.96
CA PRO A 11 5.35 12.25 9.18
C PRO A 11 4.52 11.94 7.94
N GLY A 12 5.07 12.12 6.72
CA GLY A 12 4.37 11.79 5.48
C GLY A 12 4.09 10.29 5.33
N LEU A 13 5.06 9.42 5.69
CA LEU A 13 4.85 7.97 5.69
C LEU A 13 3.82 7.51 6.72
N ALA A 14 3.77 8.17 7.88
CA ALA A 14 2.76 7.90 8.89
C ALA A 14 1.36 8.29 8.38
N ALA A 15 1.22 9.50 7.81
CA ALA A 15 -0.02 9.95 7.19
C ALA A 15 -0.48 9.03 6.05
N LEU A 16 0.44 8.55 5.22
CA LEU A 16 0.12 7.62 4.13
C LEU A 16 -0.33 6.24 4.65
N ALA A 17 0.28 5.75 5.74
CA ALA A 17 -0.17 4.52 6.39
C ALA A 17 -1.57 4.68 7.00
N ASP A 18 -1.85 5.80 7.67
CA ASP A 18 -3.17 6.12 8.20
C ASP A 18 -4.21 6.21 7.07
N PHE A 19 -3.85 6.86 5.96
CA PHE A 19 -4.67 6.97 4.76
C PHE A 19 -5.04 5.58 4.22
N ALA A 20 -4.03 4.73 3.98
CA ALA A 20 -4.23 3.36 3.50
C ALA A 20 -5.08 2.51 4.47
N ASN A 21 -5.01 2.76 5.77
CA ASN A 21 -5.82 2.06 6.78
C ASN A 21 -7.20 2.70 7.04
N THR A 22 -7.54 3.80 6.38
CA THR A 22 -8.83 4.48 6.56
C THR A 22 -9.96 3.60 6.04
N ARG A 23 -11.02 3.43 6.85
CA ARG A 23 -12.21 2.64 6.51
C ARG A 23 -13.10 3.39 5.50
N ASP A 24 -14.07 2.69 4.91
CA ASP A 24 -14.98 3.25 3.90
C ASP A 24 -16.08 4.16 4.46
N ASP A 25 -16.24 4.19 5.78
CA ASP A 25 -17.28 4.97 6.42
C ASP A 25 -16.90 6.46 6.48
N LYS A 26 -17.92 7.32 6.34
CA LYS A 26 -17.74 8.78 6.31
C LYS A 26 -17.07 9.33 7.56
N GLN A 27 -17.27 8.68 8.72
CA GLN A 27 -16.66 9.13 9.98
C GLN A 27 -15.15 8.87 10.01
N ALA A 28 -14.70 7.74 9.47
CA ALA A 28 -13.29 7.43 9.33
C ALA A 28 -12.59 8.40 8.37
N VAL A 29 -13.20 8.71 7.23
CA VAL A 29 -12.68 9.70 6.27
C VAL A 29 -12.60 11.08 6.91
N ALA A 30 -13.68 11.55 7.55
CA ALA A 30 -13.69 12.85 8.22
C ALA A 30 -12.64 12.93 9.36
N ARG A 31 -12.47 11.84 10.11
CA ARG A 31 -11.43 11.76 11.14
C ARG A 31 -10.03 11.86 10.54
N PHE A 32 -9.78 11.17 9.44
CA PHE A 32 -8.49 11.22 8.74
C PHE A 32 -8.18 12.64 8.28
N LEU A 33 -9.11 13.29 7.57
CA LEU A 33 -8.93 14.66 7.06
C LEU A 33 -8.71 15.69 8.18
N ARG A 34 -9.30 15.46 9.36
CA ARG A 34 -9.07 16.29 10.55
C ARG A 34 -7.67 16.12 11.14
N ILE A 35 -7.12 14.91 11.11
CA ILE A 35 -5.78 14.61 11.66
C ILE A 35 -4.70 15.08 10.68
N HIS A 36 -4.93 14.88 9.38
CA HIS A 36 -3.98 15.18 8.30
C HIS A 36 -4.58 16.22 7.32
N PRO A 37 -4.83 17.46 7.78
CA PRO A 37 -5.38 18.50 6.91
C PRO A 37 -4.41 18.79 5.77
N GLY A 38 -4.91 18.99 4.56
CA GLY A 38 -4.04 19.30 3.41
C GLY A 38 -3.46 18.07 2.71
N PHE A 39 -3.40 16.91 3.37
CA PHE A 39 -2.66 15.75 2.84
C PHE A 39 -3.17 15.29 1.47
N VAL A 40 -4.51 15.18 1.32
CA VAL A 40 -5.16 14.84 0.05
C VAL A 40 -6.00 16.02 -0.48
N ASP A 41 -6.11 17.11 0.28
CA ASP A 41 -7.04 18.21 -0.03
C ASP A 41 -6.75 18.88 -1.38
N GLU A 42 -5.49 19.14 -1.71
CA GLU A 42 -5.15 19.69 -3.03
C GLU A 42 -5.47 18.68 -4.15
N ALA A 43 -5.27 17.38 -3.91
CA ALA A 43 -5.54 16.34 -4.89
C ALA A 43 -7.05 16.05 -5.06
N LEU A 44 -7.83 16.18 -3.99
CA LEU A 44 -9.29 16.03 -4.02
C LEU A 44 -9.97 17.25 -4.62
N LYS A 45 -9.57 18.47 -4.20
CA LYS A 45 -10.19 19.73 -4.66
C LYS A 45 -9.89 20.04 -6.12
N ALA A 46 -8.71 19.67 -6.60
CA ALA A 46 -8.37 19.92 -8.00
C ALA A 46 -9.08 18.98 -8.99
N GLY A 47 -9.81 17.98 -8.48
CA GLY A 47 -10.36 16.91 -9.31
C GLY A 47 -9.26 16.05 -9.93
N TRP A 48 -9.65 14.94 -10.56
CA TRP A 48 -8.70 14.20 -11.38
C TRP A 48 -8.44 15.00 -12.66
N PRO A 49 -7.18 15.29 -13.03
CA PRO A 49 -6.90 16.09 -14.21
C PRO A 49 -7.29 15.33 -15.47
N ALA A 50 -8.02 15.98 -16.38
CA ALA A 50 -8.27 15.50 -17.74
C ALA A 50 -6.98 15.05 -18.47
N MET A 51 -5.79 15.53 -18.08
CA MET A 51 -4.51 15.08 -18.65
C MET A 51 -4.12 13.63 -18.34
N ALA A 52 -4.60 13.02 -17.26
CA ALA A 52 -4.37 11.60 -17.00
C ALA A 52 -5.11 10.70 -18.02
N GLN A 53 -6.12 11.23 -18.73
CA GLN A 53 -6.78 10.58 -19.87
C GLN A 53 -5.89 10.56 -21.13
N ARG A 54 -4.89 11.45 -21.26
CA ARG A 54 -4.15 11.67 -22.51
C ARG A 54 -2.69 11.22 -22.55
N LYS A 55 -2.04 10.96 -21.41
CA LYS A 55 -0.55 10.82 -21.36
C LYS A 55 0.02 9.61 -20.61
N ILE A 56 -0.72 8.52 -20.46
CA ILE A 56 -0.07 7.19 -20.38
C ILE A 56 -0.02 6.60 -21.79
N VAL A 57 0.50 7.39 -22.74
CA VAL A 57 1.13 6.82 -23.92
C VAL A 57 2.50 6.42 -23.42
N ASP A 58 2.68 5.11 -23.28
CA ASP A 58 3.93 4.47 -22.88
C ASP A 58 5.14 5.22 -23.48
N PRO A 59 5.99 5.90 -22.67
CA PRO A 59 7.12 6.64 -23.21
C PRO A 59 8.12 5.74 -23.94
N LEU A 60 8.01 4.41 -23.78
CA LEU A 60 8.75 3.41 -24.55
C LEU A 60 8.15 3.12 -25.94
N ASN A 61 6.89 3.48 -26.21
CA ASN A 61 6.26 3.28 -27.54
C ASN A 61 6.60 4.37 -28.56
N LEU A 62 7.21 5.48 -28.16
CA LEU A 62 7.73 6.48 -29.11
C LEU A 62 8.93 5.96 -29.91
N ALA A 63 9.60 4.90 -29.45
CA ALA A 63 10.73 4.29 -30.14
C ALA A 63 10.37 3.10 -31.05
N SER A 64 9.17 2.52 -30.92
CA SER A 64 8.83 1.23 -31.57
C SER A 64 8.26 1.36 -32.99
N GLY A 65 7.88 2.58 -33.43
CA GLY A 65 7.28 2.80 -34.76
C GLY A 65 5.98 2.02 -35.01
N ALA A 66 5.41 1.41 -33.97
CA ALA A 66 4.16 0.67 -34.08
C ALA A 66 3.01 1.66 -34.27
N PRO A 67 2.12 1.46 -35.25
CA PRO A 67 0.92 2.29 -35.41
C PRO A 67 0.09 2.22 -34.13
N LEU A 68 -0.32 3.39 -33.62
CA LEU A 68 -1.23 3.46 -32.48
C LEU A 68 -2.48 2.64 -32.80
N PRO A 69 -3.01 1.85 -31.84
CA PRO A 69 -4.32 1.24 -32.02
C PRO A 69 -5.37 2.33 -32.28
N ASP A 70 -6.13 2.20 -33.37
CA ASP A 70 -7.07 3.21 -33.90
C ASP A 70 -8.24 3.56 -32.96
N ALA A 71 -8.36 2.87 -31.83
CA ALA A 71 -9.30 3.21 -30.77
C ALA A 71 -8.57 3.23 -29.42
N PRO A 72 -8.55 4.37 -28.71
CA PRO A 72 -8.08 4.38 -27.33
C PRO A 72 -8.94 3.39 -26.52
N PRO A 73 -8.32 2.59 -25.61
CA PRO A 73 -9.10 1.74 -24.72
C PRO A 73 -10.17 2.60 -24.02
N PRO A 74 -11.39 2.05 -23.78
CA PRO A 74 -12.47 2.80 -23.18
C PRO A 74 -11.95 3.54 -21.95
N ASP A 75 -12.14 4.86 -21.97
CA ASP A 75 -11.49 5.81 -21.09
C ASP A 75 -11.87 5.54 -19.64
N ARG A 76 -11.09 4.68 -18.97
CA ARG A 76 -11.24 4.36 -17.55
C ARG A 76 -11.13 5.62 -16.68
N PHE A 77 -10.61 6.72 -17.22
CA PHE A 77 -10.36 7.96 -16.52
C PHE A 77 -11.44 9.04 -16.76
N ALA A 78 -12.18 9.00 -17.88
CA ALA A 78 -13.35 9.86 -18.09
C ALA A 78 -14.44 9.62 -17.03
N ALA A 79 -14.59 8.38 -16.56
CA ALA A 79 -15.50 8.06 -15.47
C ALA A 79 -15.04 8.62 -14.10
N ILE A 80 -13.74 8.91 -13.94
CA ILE A 80 -13.14 9.33 -12.66
C ILE A 80 -13.42 10.81 -12.36
N GLU A 81 -13.49 11.66 -13.40
CA GLU A 81 -13.67 13.10 -13.27
C GLU A 81 -15.06 13.51 -12.76
N GLN A 82 -16.05 12.63 -12.90
CA GLN A 82 -17.42 12.84 -12.40
C GLN A 82 -17.69 12.14 -11.06
N LEU A 83 -16.68 11.53 -10.44
CA LEU A 83 -16.87 10.81 -9.20
C LEU A 83 -17.10 11.79 -8.04
N PRO A 84 -18.08 11.52 -7.17
CA PRO A 84 -18.18 12.14 -5.87
C PRO A 84 -16.83 12.14 -5.11
N GLU A 85 -16.59 13.15 -4.25
CA GLU A 85 -15.34 13.29 -3.50
C GLU A 85 -14.97 12.03 -2.69
N ASP A 86 -15.97 11.32 -2.17
CA ASP A 86 -15.78 10.08 -1.42
C ASP A 86 -15.33 8.90 -2.30
N GLU A 87 -15.76 8.85 -3.55
CA GLU A 87 -15.29 7.88 -4.53
C GLU A 87 -13.85 8.18 -4.98
N THR A 88 -13.50 9.44 -5.16
CA THR A 88 -12.12 9.87 -5.44
C THR A 88 -11.19 9.50 -4.27
N PHE A 89 -11.59 9.79 -3.03
CA PHE A 89 -10.83 9.39 -1.84
C PHE A 89 -10.60 7.87 -1.80
N ARG A 90 -11.64 7.08 -2.04
CA ARG A 90 -11.57 5.61 -2.06
C ARG A 90 -10.63 5.10 -3.15
N LEU A 91 -10.74 5.66 -4.36
CA LEU A 91 -9.87 5.31 -5.48
C LEU A 91 -8.39 5.53 -5.13
N PHE A 92 -8.03 6.72 -4.65
CA PHE A 92 -6.63 7.04 -4.30
C PHE A 92 -6.11 6.13 -3.19
N ARG A 93 -6.95 5.87 -2.20
CA ARG A 93 -6.62 4.97 -1.10
C ARG A 93 -6.39 3.56 -1.61
N ASP A 94 -7.24 3.06 -2.49
CA ASP A 94 -7.13 1.69 -3.01
C ASP A 94 -5.92 1.53 -3.96
N LEU A 95 -5.64 2.54 -4.78
CA LEU A 95 -4.39 2.63 -5.54
C LEU A 95 -3.17 2.66 -4.60
N THR A 96 -3.24 3.41 -3.49
CA THR A 96 -2.17 3.46 -2.49
C THR A 96 -1.96 2.09 -1.85
N ARG A 97 -3.03 1.36 -1.52
CA ARG A 97 -2.97 -0.01 -0.98
C ARG A 97 -2.34 -0.99 -1.98
N ALA A 98 -2.68 -0.87 -3.25
CA ALA A 98 -2.12 -1.68 -4.31
C ALA A 98 -0.62 -1.40 -4.50
N ALA A 99 -0.24 -0.12 -4.57
CA ALA A 99 1.16 0.32 -4.61
C ALA A 99 1.95 -0.18 -3.39
N TRP A 100 1.38 -0.08 -2.19
CA TRP A 100 1.98 -0.58 -0.95
C TRP A 100 2.21 -2.10 -0.97
N SER A 101 1.39 -2.83 -1.71
CA SER A 101 1.49 -4.28 -1.89
C SER A 101 2.47 -4.67 -3.01
N GLY A 102 3.08 -3.70 -3.68
CA GLY A 102 4.11 -3.90 -4.72
C GLY A 102 3.64 -3.67 -6.15
N SER A 103 2.45 -3.08 -6.37
CA SER A 103 2.01 -2.73 -7.73
C SER A 103 2.75 -1.49 -8.25
N CYS A 104 3.66 -1.67 -9.21
CA CYS A 104 4.40 -0.56 -9.81
C CYS A 104 3.50 0.38 -10.64
N LYS A 105 2.55 -0.17 -11.40
CA LYS A 105 1.67 0.61 -12.28
C LYS A 105 0.81 1.61 -11.50
N ASP A 106 0.28 1.17 -10.36
CA ASP A 106 -0.56 2.03 -9.51
C ASP A 106 0.27 3.12 -8.83
N LEU A 107 1.51 2.81 -8.46
CA LEU A 107 2.43 3.79 -7.91
C LEU A 107 2.83 4.85 -8.94
N ASP A 108 3.15 4.43 -10.17
CA ASP A 108 3.45 5.35 -11.28
C ASP A 108 2.24 6.26 -11.54
N LEU A 109 1.03 5.70 -11.56
CA LEU A 109 -0.19 6.49 -11.71
C LEU A 109 -0.29 7.55 -10.61
N LEU A 110 -0.07 7.20 -9.35
CA LEU A 110 -0.17 8.15 -8.24
C LEU A 110 0.96 9.20 -8.22
N LEU A 111 2.16 8.87 -8.68
CA LEU A 111 3.30 9.80 -8.71
C LEU A 111 3.22 10.77 -9.89
N PHE A 112 2.77 10.31 -11.06
CA PHE A 112 2.79 11.10 -12.29
C PHE A 112 1.44 11.76 -12.61
N THR A 113 0.40 11.51 -11.81
CA THR A 113 -0.87 12.22 -11.94
C THR A 113 -0.71 13.70 -11.63
N SER A 114 -0.97 14.50 -12.66
CA SER A 114 -0.76 15.94 -12.67
C SER A 114 -1.95 16.67 -12.02
N PHE A 115 -2.15 16.60 -10.71
CA PHE A 115 -3.33 17.19 -10.01
C PHE A 115 -3.62 18.67 -10.31
N ASP A 116 -2.69 19.41 -10.90
CA ASP A 116 -2.84 20.83 -11.26
C ASP A 116 -2.19 21.11 -12.62
N GLU A 117 -2.97 21.49 -13.63
CA GLU A 117 -2.43 21.80 -14.97
C GLU A 117 -1.54 23.05 -14.95
N SER A 118 -1.81 24.01 -14.06
CA SER A 118 -1.06 25.26 -13.97
C SER A 118 0.37 25.05 -13.45
N LYS A 119 0.60 23.99 -12.65
CA LYS A 119 1.90 23.70 -12.03
C LYS A 119 2.89 22.95 -12.93
N GLY A 120 2.49 22.49 -14.13
CA GLY A 120 3.31 21.65 -15.03
C GLY A 120 3.61 20.25 -14.47
N PRO A 121 3.84 19.18 -15.28
CA PRO A 121 3.94 17.78 -14.83
C PRO A 121 4.83 17.58 -13.59
N ALA A 122 4.48 16.70 -12.64
CA ALA A 122 5.39 16.32 -11.55
C ALA A 122 6.70 15.82 -12.19
N PHE A 123 7.79 16.57 -11.99
CA PHE A 123 9.03 16.37 -12.75
C PHE A 123 10.09 15.70 -11.89
N SER A 124 10.80 14.76 -12.51
CA SER A 124 12.15 14.42 -12.09
C SER A 124 13.07 15.54 -12.60
N ARG A 125 13.66 16.31 -11.70
CA ARG A 125 14.72 17.28 -12.08
C ARG A 125 16.05 16.55 -12.12
N ALA A 126 16.82 16.77 -13.18
CA ALA A 126 18.23 16.41 -13.16
C ALA A 126 18.95 17.30 -12.13
N ASP A 127 19.53 16.67 -11.11
CA ASP A 127 20.43 17.31 -10.16
C ASP A 127 21.87 17.03 -10.62
N TRP A 128 22.42 17.97 -11.38
CA TRP A 128 23.78 17.87 -11.91
C TRP A 128 24.85 17.94 -10.83
N GLN A 129 24.57 18.55 -9.68
CA GLN A 129 25.54 18.61 -8.58
C GLN A 129 25.69 17.25 -7.88
N ARG A 130 24.60 16.50 -7.79
CA ARG A 130 24.58 15.15 -7.18
C ARG A 130 24.68 14.02 -8.19
N GLY A 131 24.64 14.32 -9.49
CA GLY A 131 24.66 13.34 -10.56
C GLY A 131 23.46 12.39 -10.53
N GLY A 132 22.24 12.91 -10.32
CA GLY A 132 21.05 12.07 -10.15
C GLY A 132 19.73 12.71 -10.58
N LEU A 133 18.65 11.95 -10.46
CA LEU A 133 17.28 12.45 -10.65
C LEU A 133 16.66 12.73 -9.28
N THR A 134 16.17 13.95 -9.09
CA THR A 134 15.42 14.36 -7.89
C THR A 134 13.95 14.49 -8.25
N TYR A 135 13.11 13.69 -7.61
CA TYR A 135 11.66 13.85 -7.71
C TYR A 135 11.22 15.09 -6.93
N ALA A 136 10.49 15.99 -7.59
CA ALA A 136 9.90 17.16 -6.96
C ALA A 136 8.39 16.92 -6.78
N PRO A 137 7.94 16.46 -5.60
CA PRO A 137 6.53 16.24 -5.33
C PRO A 137 5.77 17.57 -5.36
N ARG A 138 4.50 17.53 -5.79
CA ARG A 138 3.64 18.74 -5.79
C ARG A 138 2.90 18.95 -4.49
N ASN A 139 2.63 17.87 -3.78
CA ASN A 139 1.90 17.87 -2.51
C ASN A 139 2.48 16.81 -1.58
N ASP A 140 2.06 16.88 -0.31
CA ASP A 140 2.56 15.99 0.74
C ASP A 140 2.21 14.51 0.48
N PHE A 141 1.09 14.23 -0.21
CA PHE A 141 0.73 12.88 -0.61
C PHE A 141 1.72 12.28 -1.62
N GLN A 142 2.07 13.02 -2.67
CA GLN A 142 3.10 12.61 -3.64
C GLN A 142 4.49 12.49 -2.98
N ALA A 143 4.83 13.40 -2.06
CA ALA A 143 6.06 13.32 -1.30
C ALA A 143 6.11 12.02 -0.47
N ALA A 144 5.02 11.70 0.22
CA ALA A 144 4.89 10.49 1.01
C ALA A 144 4.94 9.22 0.16
N LEU A 145 4.32 9.20 -1.02
CA LEU A 145 4.40 8.09 -1.98
C LEU A 145 5.82 7.88 -2.51
N TYR A 146 6.55 8.95 -2.78
CA TYR A 146 7.95 8.83 -3.19
C TYR A 146 8.84 8.31 -2.06
N GLU A 147 8.59 8.73 -0.82
CA GLU A 147 9.25 8.16 0.35
C GLU A 147 8.85 6.69 0.59
N LEU A 148 7.62 6.30 0.26
CA LEU A 148 7.17 4.92 0.28
C LEU A 148 7.96 4.08 -0.73
N LEU A 149 8.16 4.59 -1.95
CA LEU A 149 8.98 3.95 -2.98
C LEU A 149 10.41 3.71 -2.49
N LYS A 150 11.07 4.74 -1.93
CA LYS A 150 12.41 4.61 -1.33
C LYS A 150 12.45 3.60 -0.19
N SER A 151 11.35 3.48 0.55
CA SER A 151 11.20 2.62 1.71
C SER A 151 10.44 1.32 1.42
N ALA A 152 10.28 0.93 0.15
CA ALA A 152 9.38 -0.15 -0.26
C ALA A 152 9.68 -1.48 0.43
N ARG A 153 10.96 -1.77 0.72
CA ARG A 153 11.37 -2.98 1.47
C ARG A 153 10.79 -3.05 2.90
N PHE A 154 10.46 -1.91 3.49
CA PHE A 154 9.88 -1.77 4.83
C PHE A 154 8.37 -1.55 4.80
N ALA A 155 7.81 -1.13 3.67
CA ALA A 155 6.36 -1.10 3.45
C ALA A 155 5.82 -2.52 3.46
N LYS A 156 5.07 -2.87 4.51
CA LYS A 156 4.53 -4.23 4.69
C LYS A 156 3.02 -4.20 4.88
N VAL A 157 2.42 -5.34 4.55
CA VAL A 157 1.02 -5.65 4.84
C VAL A 157 0.99 -6.71 5.94
N CYS A 158 0.25 -6.43 7.01
CA CYS A 158 0.07 -7.34 8.14
C CYS A 158 -0.66 -8.60 7.66
N ILE A 159 -0.13 -9.76 8.03
CA ILE A 159 -0.69 -11.06 7.63
C ILE A 159 -1.95 -11.40 8.42
N ASN A 160 -2.16 -10.81 9.60
CA ASN A 160 -3.38 -11.02 10.37
C ASN A 160 -4.59 -10.47 9.60
N PRO A 161 -5.54 -11.32 9.16
CA PRO A 161 -6.69 -10.89 8.37
C PRO A 161 -7.60 -9.94 9.14
N ASP A 162 -7.66 -10.09 10.46
CA ASP A 162 -8.51 -9.30 11.36
C ASP A 162 -7.82 -8.02 11.85
N CYS A 163 -6.66 -7.68 11.28
CA CYS A 163 -5.93 -6.48 11.67
C CYS A 163 -6.66 -5.23 11.17
N PRO A 164 -7.05 -4.28 12.05
CA PRO A 164 -7.72 -3.05 11.63
C PRO A 164 -6.80 -2.09 10.85
N ALA A 165 -5.47 -2.21 11.05
CA ALA A 165 -4.46 -1.40 10.39
C ALA A 165 -3.44 -2.30 9.68
N ARG A 166 -3.82 -2.79 8.50
CA ARG A 166 -3.03 -3.78 7.74
C ARG A 166 -1.75 -3.19 7.15
N PHE A 167 -1.77 -1.94 6.72
CA PHE A 167 -0.62 -1.30 6.05
C PHE A 167 0.28 -0.65 7.09
N PHE A 168 1.57 -0.99 7.12
CA PHE A 168 2.51 -0.44 8.10
C PHE A 168 3.94 -0.34 7.54
N ILE A 169 4.75 0.53 8.15
CA ILE A 169 6.19 0.61 7.91
C ILE A 169 6.91 -0.20 8.99
N ALA A 170 7.59 -1.26 8.58
CA ALA A 170 8.30 -2.15 9.47
C ALA A 170 9.68 -1.62 9.87
N ALA A 171 10.10 -1.91 11.10
CA ALA A 171 11.49 -1.71 11.55
C ALA A 171 12.48 -2.71 10.93
N ASP A 172 11.99 -3.89 10.54
CA ASP A 172 12.76 -4.98 9.92
C ASP A 172 12.05 -5.40 8.63
N PRO A 173 12.75 -5.50 7.48
CA PRO A 173 12.15 -5.98 6.22
C PRO A 173 11.60 -7.41 6.30
N ARG A 174 11.93 -8.18 7.35
CA ARG A 174 11.38 -9.53 7.61
C ARG A 174 10.13 -9.52 8.49
N ALA A 175 9.75 -8.38 9.05
CA ALA A 175 8.55 -8.31 9.89
C ALA A 175 7.30 -8.62 9.07
N ARG A 176 6.45 -9.49 9.61
CA ARG A 176 5.20 -9.96 8.96
C ARG A 176 3.93 -9.42 9.64
N PHE A 177 4.09 -8.77 10.79
CA PHE A 177 2.99 -8.26 11.62
C PHE A 177 3.30 -6.83 12.05
N CYS A 178 2.27 -5.99 12.09
CA CYS A 178 2.40 -4.60 12.52
C CYS A 178 2.70 -4.47 14.02
N CYS A 179 2.23 -5.41 14.84
CA CYS A 179 2.41 -5.40 16.28
C CYS A 179 2.50 -6.81 16.87
N LYS A 180 2.91 -6.90 18.15
CA LYS A 180 3.05 -8.16 18.90
C LYS A 180 1.71 -8.88 19.08
N GLU A 181 0.62 -8.14 19.20
CA GLU A 181 -0.73 -8.71 19.36
C GLU A 181 -1.14 -9.48 18.10
N CYS A 182 -1.01 -8.87 16.92
CA CYS A 182 -1.26 -9.55 15.64
C CYS A 182 -0.39 -10.80 15.46
N ALA A 183 0.89 -10.73 15.85
CA ALA A 183 1.78 -11.89 15.82
C ALA A 183 1.31 -13.01 16.77
N THR A 184 0.83 -12.65 17.96
CA THR A 184 0.35 -13.61 18.97
C THR A 184 -0.93 -14.30 18.52
N THR A 185 -1.89 -13.55 17.97
CA THR A 185 -3.14 -14.10 17.41
C THR A 185 -2.83 -15.12 16.32
N PHE A 186 -1.95 -14.77 15.39
CA PHE A 186 -1.54 -15.68 14.33
C PHE A 186 -0.82 -16.93 14.86
N GLN A 187 0.08 -16.78 15.84
CA GLN A 187 0.78 -17.91 16.46
C GLN A 187 -0.18 -18.87 17.18
N ARG A 188 -1.23 -18.35 17.83
CA ARG A 188 -2.26 -19.17 18.48
C ARG A 188 -3.03 -19.99 17.44
N GLN A 189 -3.45 -19.35 16.35
CA GLN A 189 -4.15 -20.03 15.26
C GLN A 189 -3.27 -21.11 14.61
N ALA A 190 -2.02 -20.78 14.26
CA ALA A 190 -1.09 -21.73 13.66
C ALA A 190 -0.80 -22.93 14.58
N LYS A 191 -0.70 -22.72 15.90
CA LYS A 191 -0.56 -23.81 16.88
C LYS A 191 -1.81 -24.68 16.94
N LEU A 192 -3.00 -24.08 16.91
CA LEU A 192 -4.28 -24.79 16.88
C LEU A 192 -4.42 -25.63 15.61
N ASP A 193 -4.11 -25.06 14.44
CA ASP A 193 -4.15 -25.75 13.15
C ASP A 193 -3.16 -26.92 13.12
N TRP A 194 -1.94 -26.70 13.61
CA TRP A 194 -0.96 -27.78 13.75
C TRP A 194 -1.44 -28.88 14.70
N TRP A 195 -2.04 -28.51 15.85
CA TRP A 195 -2.57 -29.47 16.80
C TRP A 195 -3.69 -30.31 16.17
N ASN A 196 -4.60 -29.67 15.45
CA ASN A 196 -5.70 -30.34 14.75
C ASN A 196 -5.19 -31.26 13.64
N ARG A 197 -4.22 -30.80 12.83
CA ARG A 197 -3.68 -31.56 11.69
C ARG A 197 -2.76 -32.71 12.09
N VAL A 198 -1.87 -32.49 13.06
CA VAL A 198 -0.77 -33.43 13.40
C VAL A 198 -0.82 -33.85 14.87
N GLY A 199 -1.08 -32.90 15.78
CA GLY A 199 -1.02 -33.13 17.23
C GLY A 199 -1.97 -34.23 17.71
N LYS A 200 -3.24 -34.18 17.28
CA LYS A 200 -4.26 -35.20 17.62
C LYS A 200 -3.84 -36.60 17.18
N LYS A 201 -3.37 -36.75 15.93
CA LYS A 201 -2.90 -38.04 15.38
C LYS A 201 -1.71 -38.58 16.18
N LYS A 202 -0.68 -37.76 16.40
CA LYS A 202 0.51 -38.15 17.19
C LYS A 202 0.16 -38.53 18.62
N ARG A 203 -0.78 -37.82 19.26
CA ARG A 203 -1.23 -38.15 20.62
C ARG A 203 -1.96 -39.49 20.67
N ALA A 204 -2.85 -39.75 19.71
CA ALA A 204 -3.56 -41.03 19.60
C ALA A 204 -2.59 -42.20 19.37
N GLU A 205 -1.58 -42.04 18.52
CA GLU A 205 -0.54 -43.04 18.29
C GLU A 205 0.27 -43.35 19.56
N LYS A 206 0.65 -42.32 20.33
CA LYS A 206 1.34 -42.50 21.62
C LYS A 206 0.48 -43.26 22.63
N LEU A 207 -0.83 -43.00 22.68
CA LEU A 207 -1.76 -43.72 23.56
C LEU A 207 -1.91 -45.20 23.14
N LYS A 208 -1.90 -45.50 21.84
CA LYS A 208 -1.90 -46.89 21.35
C LYS A 208 -0.64 -47.65 21.76
N LYS A 209 0.54 -47.03 21.67
CA LYS A 209 1.82 -47.65 22.09
C LYS A 209 1.93 -47.90 23.59
N LYS A 210 1.26 -47.10 24.42
CA LYS A 210 1.31 -47.22 25.89
C LYS A 210 0.36 -48.28 26.46
N LYS A 211 -0.52 -48.91 25.67
CA LYS A 211 -1.37 -49.98 26.19
C LYS A 211 -0.45 -51.12 26.66
N PRO A 212 -0.41 -51.44 27.96
CA PRO A 212 0.43 -52.53 28.44
C PRO A 212 0.01 -53.79 27.70
N THR A 213 0.95 -54.45 27.03
CA THR A 213 0.77 -55.84 26.60
C THR A 213 0.34 -56.59 27.84
N ARG A 214 -0.91 -57.06 27.89
CA ARG A 214 -1.40 -57.93 28.97
C ARG A 214 -0.39 -59.06 29.10
N ARG A 215 0.50 -58.99 30.10
CA ARG A 215 1.41 -60.09 30.43
C ARG A 215 0.49 -61.22 30.89
N GLY A 216 0.51 -62.31 30.12
CA GLY A 216 -0.25 -63.52 30.39
C GLY A 216 0.04 -64.03 31.79
N LYS A 217 -1.03 -64.51 32.43
CA LYS A 217 -1.02 -65.33 33.63
C LYS A 217 -0.16 -66.57 33.43
#